data_AF-A0A520J1N7-F1
#
_entry.id   AF-A0A520J1N7-F1
#
_cell.length_a   1.000
_cell.length_b   1.000
_cell.length_c   1.000
_cell.angle_alpha   90.00
_cell.angle_beta   90.00
_cell.angle_gamma   90.00
#
_symmetry.space_group_name_H-M   'P 1'
#
loop_
_entity.id
_entity.type
_entity.pdbx_description
1 polymer ?
#
loop_
_entity_poly.entity_id
_entity_poly.type
_entity_poly.pdbx_seq_one_letter_code
_entity_poly.pdbx_strand_id
1 'polypeptide(L)'
;MDTEDKSPLKTRLLSLDVMRGLIMILLAGESCALYHSIENVTGGNWFVDQFFHHPWHGLRFWDLVQPAFMLMAGSAMYISWHFKALKGLSWSENFKHIIKRSLGLFVCGIALHCVYSGKLVWELWNVLTQLAFTTLIAYLIINRSFTWQLVFSVLLLALTEVLYRYANVAGFDLPFTEHKNFGAYADTLLMGKI
;
A
#
# COMPACT_ATOMS: atom_id res chain seq x y z
N MET A 1 -12.44 49.49 5.36
CA MET A 1 -11.45 48.71 6.14
C MET A 1 -11.85 47.28 5.94
N ASP A 2 -11.33 46.73 4.84
CA ASP A 2 -11.81 45.47 4.28
C ASP A 2 -11.27 44.33 5.14
N THR A 3 -12.18 43.65 5.81
CA THR A 3 -11.89 42.40 6.49
C THR A 3 -11.57 41.38 5.41
N GLU A 4 -10.28 41.14 5.15
CA GLU A 4 -9.83 39.94 4.43
C GLU A 4 -10.42 38.72 5.14
N ASP A 5 -11.46 38.15 4.55
CA ASP A 5 -11.91 36.79 4.81
C ASP A 5 -10.77 35.84 4.41
N LYS A 6 -9.85 35.61 5.33
CA LYS A 6 -8.88 34.51 5.24
C LYS A 6 -9.64 33.22 5.52
N SER A 7 -10.54 32.85 4.62
CA SER A 7 -10.90 31.45 4.45
C SER A 7 -9.56 30.70 4.32
N PRO A 8 -9.29 29.67 5.15
CA PRO A 8 -8.06 28.92 5.00
C PRO A 8 -8.12 28.30 3.61
N LEU A 9 -7.36 28.88 2.68
CA LEU A 9 -7.20 28.35 1.33
C LEU A 9 -6.96 26.85 1.50
N LYS A 10 -7.80 26.04 0.84
CA LYS A 10 -7.56 24.62 0.62
C LYS A 10 -6.25 24.52 -0.17
N THR A 11 -5.12 24.67 0.49
CA THR A 11 -3.81 24.54 -0.15
C THR A 11 -3.65 23.06 -0.46
N ARG A 12 -3.95 22.70 -1.71
CA ARG A 12 -3.61 21.39 -2.26
C ARG A 12 -2.11 21.20 -2.10
N LEU A 13 -1.72 20.06 -1.55
CA LEU A 13 -0.33 19.74 -1.37
C LEU A 13 0.23 19.23 -2.69
N LEU A 14 0.93 20.12 -3.39
CA LEU A 14 1.55 19.84 -4.69
C LEU A 14 2.46 18.60 -4.64
N SER A 15 3.19 18.41 -3.54
CA SER A 15 4.08 17.24 -3.36
C SER A 15 3.33 15.90 -3.44
N LEU A 16 2.13 15.81 -2.86
CA LEU A 16 1.30 14.60 -2.92
C LEU A 16 0.70 14.39 -4.30
N ASP A 17 0.29 15.47 -4.97
CA ASP A 17 -0.25 15.40 -6.33
C ASP A 17 0.85 14.97 -7.32
N VAL A 18 2.08 15.49 -7.20
CA VAL A 18 3.24 15.09 -8.00
C VAL A 18 3.63 13.64 -7.74
N MET A 19 3.74 13.23 -6.48
CA MET A 19 4.10 11.84 -6.12
C MET A 19 3.08 10.84 -6.67
N ARG A 20 1.78 11.15 -6.53
CA ARG A 20 0.71 10.34 -7.12
C ARG A 20 0.84 10.27 -8.64
N GLY A 21 1.00 11.41 -9.30
CA GLY A 21 1.13 11.49 -10.76
C GLY A 21 2.30 10.65 -11.27
N LEU A 22 3.46 10.77 -10.62
CA LEU A 22 4.65 9.98 -10.94
C LEU A 22 4.38 8.46 -10.83
N ILE A 23 3.78 8.01 -9.71
CA ILE A 23 3.45 6.58 -9.52
C ILE A 23 2.46 6.12 -10.58
N MET A 24 1.44 6.92 -10.91
CA MET A 24 0.47 6.55 -11.96
C MET A 24 1.11 6.44 -13.34
N ILE A 25 2.07 7.32 -13.66
CA ILE A 25 2.83 7.24 -14.92
C ILE A 25 3.68 5.96 -14.96
N LEU A 26 4.33 5.60 -13.85
CA LEU A 26 5.13 4.38 -13.77
C LEU A 26 4.25 3.13 -13.98
N LEU A 27 3.14 3.03 -13.26
CA LEU A 27 2.20 1.91 -13.40
C LEU A 27 1.57 1.85 -14.80
N ALA A 28 1.20 2.99 -15.39
CA ALA A 28 0.71 3.03 -16.77
C ALA A 28 1.78 2.56 -17.78
N GLY A 29 3.05 2.91 -17.56
CA GLY A 29 4.16 2.41 -18.36
C GLY A 29 4.28 0.88 -18.32
N GLU A 30 4.20 0.30 -17.13
CA GLU A 30 4.19 -1.16 -16.94
C GLU A 30 2.96 -1.82 -17.58
N SER A 31 1.77 -1.24 -17.39
CA SER A 31 0.52 -1.75 -17.98
C SER A 31 0.50 -1.72 -19.51
N CYS A 32 1.26 -0.80 -20.12
CA CYS A 32 1.47 -0.72 -21.57
C CYS A 32 2.67 -1.55 -22.06
N ALA A 33 3.28 -2.38 -21.22
CA ALA A 33 4.49 -3.16 -21.50
C ALA A 33 5.69 -2.32 -22.00
N LEU A 34 5.76 -1.03 -21.60
CA LEU A 34 6.80 -0.11 -22.05
C LEU A 34 8.19 -0.60 -21.65
N TYR A 35 8.36 -1.03 -20.40
CA TYR A 35 9.66 -1.44 -19.85
C TYR A 35 10.20 -2.70 -20.53
N HIS A 36 9.34 -3.71 -20.75
CA HIS A 36 9.69 -4.89 -21.55
C HIS A 36 10.04 -4.54 -22.99
N SER A 37 9.34 -3.59 -23.60
CA SER A 37 9.65 -3.15 -24.97
C SER A 37 11.03 -2.47 -25.05
N ILE A 38 11.39 -1.65 -24.07
CA ILE A 38 12.70 -1.02 -23.98
C ILE A 38 13.80 -2.05 -23.73
N GLU A 39 13.57 -3.01 -22.83
CA GLU A 39 14.48 -4.12 -22.54
C GLU A 39 14.79 -4.92 -23.82
N ASN A 40 13.75 -5.30 -24.58
CA ASN A 40 13.88 -6.05 -25.83
C ASN A 40 14.71 -5.32 -26.90
N VAL A 41 14.61 -4.00 -26.99
CA VAL A 41 15.36 -3.20 -27.98
C VAL A 41 16.79 -2.95 -27.52
N THR A 42 17.01 -2.75 -26.23
CA THR A 42 18.33 -2.39 -25.68
C THR A 42 19.18 -3.60 -25.31
N GLY A 43 18.59 -4.79 -25.25
CA GLY A 43 19.25 -6.01 -24.75
C GLY A 43 19.37 -6.06 -23.22
N GLY A 44 18.66 -5.18 -22.51
CA GLY A 44 18.79 -4.97 -21.07
C GLY A 44 20.04 -4.16 -20.71
N ASN A 45 19.94 -3.39 -19.63
CA ASN A 45 21.08 -2.71 -19.01
C ASN A 45 20.72 -2.35 -17.57
N TRP A 46 21.73 -1.97 -16.78
CA TRP A 46 21.55 -1.63 -15.37
C TRP A 46 20.43 -0.62 -15.10
N PHE A 47 20.19 0.34 -16.01
CA PHE A 47 19.13 1.34 -15.87
C PHE A 47 17.74 0.77 -16.17
N VAL A 48 17.61 -0.03 -17.23
CA VAL A 48 16.34 -0.68 -17.60
C VAL A 48 15.94 -1.73 -16.56
N ASP A 49 16.91 -2.45 -16.01
CA ASP A 49 16.70 -3.45 -14.95
C ASP A 49 16.03 -2.86 -13.71
N GLN A 50 16.18 -1.55 -13.46
CA GLN A 50 15.54 -0.86 -12.33
C GLN A 50 14.02 -0.85 -12.40
N PHE A 51 13.42 -1.06 -13.57
CA PHE A 51 11.96 -1.08 -13.78
C PHE A 51 11.34 -2.48 -13.64
N PHE A 52 12.12 -3.47 -13.18
CA PHE A 52 11.65 -4.82 -12.90
C PHE A 52 11.92 -5.19 -11.45
N HIS A 53 11.08 -6.06 -10.89
CA HIS A 53 11.27 -6.58 -9.53
C HIS A 53 12.59 -7.33 -9.41
N HIS A 54 13.26 -7.18 -8.26
CA HIS A 54 14.34 -8.09 -7.91
C HIS A 54 13.73 -9.46 -7.52
N PRO A 55 14.31 -10.60 -7.92
CA PRO A 55 13.67 -11.90 -7.69
C PRO A 55 13.37 -12.21 -6.22
N TRP A 56 14.31 -11.90 -5.31
CA TRP A 56 14.11 -12.15 -3.87
C TRP A 56 15.03 -11.28 -2.98
N HIS A 57 16.33 -11.58 -2.92
CA HIS A 57 17.30 -10.86 -2.06
C HIS A 57 17.90 -9.64 -2.75
N GLY A 58 17.15 -8.54 -2.84
CA GLY A 58 17.67 -7.31 -3.41
C GLY A 58 16.65 -6.19 -3.37
N LEU A 59 17.06 -5.04 -3.91
CA LEU A 59 16.22 -3.86 -3.99
C LEU A 59 16.50 -3.16 -5.32
N ARG A 60 15.47 -3.04 -6.15
CA ARG A 60 15.46 -2.22 -7.36
C ARG A 60 14.51 -1.04 -7.16
N PHE A 61 14.63 -0.02 -8.01
CA PHE A 61 13.72 1.12 -7.99
C PHE A 61 12.24 0.71 -8.02
N TRP A 62 11.90 -0.30 -8.83
CA TRP A 62 10.53 -0.78 -8.97
C TRP A 62 9.94 -1.30 -7.64
N ASP A 63 10.77 -1.89 -6.77
CA ASP A 63 10.34 -2.41 -5.46
C ASP A 63 9.94 -1.29 -4.49
N LEU A 64 10.36 -0.04 -4.75
CA LEU A 64 10.04 1.12 -3.93
C LEU A 64 8.70 1.78 -4.30
N VAL A 65 8.11 1.42 -5.44
CA VAL A 65 6.85 2.02 -5.93
C VAL A 65 5.70 1.77 -4.97
N GLN A 66 5.54 0.52 -4.51
CA GLN A 66 4.46 0.14 -3.59
C GLN A 66 4.63 0.80 -2.20
N PRO A 67 5.81 0.75 -1.52
CA PRO A 67 6.04 1.50 -0.28
C PRO A 67 5.77 3.01 -0.43
N ALA A 68 6.23 3.63 -1.52
CA ALA A 68 6.00 5.05 -1.78
C ALA A 68 4.50 5.35 -1.94
N PHE A 69 3.76 4.50 -2.65
CA PHE A 69 2.32 4.64 -2.82
C PHE A 69 1.56 4.52 -1.50
N MET A 70 1.94 3.55 -0.65
CA MET A 70 1.34 3.35 0.67
C MET A 70 1.60 4.55 1.60
N LEU A 71 2.81 5.09 1.60
CA LEU A 71 3.17 6.31 2.33
C LEU A 71 2.35 7.52 1.87
N MET A 72 2.23 7.70 0.55
CA MET A 72 1.42 8.77 -0.05
C MET A 72 -0.05 8.65 0.37
N ALA A 73 -0.62 7.44 0.27
CA ALA A 73 -2.01 7.18 0.63
C ALA A 73 -2.28 7.45 2.13
N GLY A 74 -1.39 7.02 3.02
CA GLY A 74 -1.46 7.27 4.46
C GLY A 74 -1.37 8.77 4.80
N SER A 75 -0.43 9.47 4.17
CA SER A 75 -0.26 10.93 4.34
C SER A 75 -1.53 11.68 3.89
N ALA A 76 -2.05 11.34 2.71
CA ALA A 76 -3.28 11.92 2.18
C ALA A 76 -4.49 11.65 3.07
N MET A 77 -4.58 10.46 3.68
CA MET A 77 -5.62 10.12 4.64
C MET A 77 -5.54 10.98 5.91
N TYR A 78 -4.35 11.12 6.51
CA TYR A 78 -4.16 11.95 7.71
C TYR A 78 -4.55 13.41 7.44
N ILE A 79 -4.07 13.97 6.33
CA ILE A 79 -4.39 15.35 5.94
C ILE A 79 -5.90 15.52 5.70
N SER A 80 -6.54 14.54 5.03
CA SER A 80 -7.99 14.56 4.82
C SER A 80 -8.76 14.53 6.13
N TRP A 81 -8.36 13.67 7.07
CA TRP A 81 -8.96 13.59 8.40
C TRP A 81 -8.76 14.88 9.19
N HIS A 82 -7.55 15.44 9.22
CA HIS A 82 -7.23 16.66 9.96
C HIS A 82 -8.12 17.84 9.53
N PHE A 83 -8.26 18.08 8.22
CA PHE A 83 -9.11 19.14 7.71
C PHE A 83 -10.61 18.89 7.94
N LYS A 84 -11.05 17.63 8.00
CA LYS A 84 -12.44 17.31 8.36
C LYS A 84 -12.72 17.52 9.84
N ALA A 85 -11.76 17.17 10.70
CA ALA A 85 -11.84 17.40 12.14
C ALA A 85 -11.90 18.90 12.46
N LEU A 86 -11.10 19.73 11.78
CA LEU A 86 -11.19 21.20 11.88
C LEU A 86 -12.54 21.77 11.47
N LYS A 87 -13.30 21.06 10.64
CA LYS A 87 -14.66 21.42 10.21
C LYS A 87 -15.75 20.86 11.13
N GLY A 88 -15.38 20.28 12.27
CA GLY A 88 -16.31 19.74 13.26
C GLY A 88 -16.87 18.36 12.94
N LEU A 89 -16.36 17.67 11.91
CA LEU A 89 -16.79 16.29 11.63
C LEU A 89 -16.25 15.34 12.70
N SER A 90 -17.12 14.58 13.36
CA SER A 90 -16.68 13.66 14.40
C SER A 90 -15.90 12.49 13.82
N TRP A 91 -15.05 11.89 14.67
CA TRP A 91 -14.28 10.71 14.30
C TRP A 91 -15.17 9.55 13.82
N SER A 92 -16.28 9.31 14.53
CA SER A 92 -17.23 8.22 14.26
C SER A 92 -18.01 8.43 12.96
N GLU A 93 -18.37 9.67 12.64
CA GLU A 93 -18.99 10.00 11.35
C GLU A 93 -18.02 9.73 10.21
N ASN A 94 -16.78 10.22 10.31
CA ASN A 94 -15.78 9.97 9.28
C ASN A 94 -15.38 8.49 9.19
N PHE A 95 -15.41 7.73 10.29
CA PHE A 95 -15.12 6.30 10.29
C PHE A 95 -16.05 5.49 9.37
N LYS A 96 -17.35 5.83 9.32
CA LYS A 96 -18.31 5.19 8.39
C LYS A 96 -17.89 5.38 6.93
N HIS A 97 -17.38 6.56 6.58
CA HIS A 97 -16.87 6.84 5.23
C HIS A 97 -15.62 6.02 4.93
N ILE A 98 -14.73 5.85 5.91
CA ILE A 98 -13.52 5.03 5.78
C ILE A 98 -13.89 3.56 5.56
N ILE A 99 -14.83 3.01 6.35
CA ILE A 99 -15.34 1.64 6.15
C ILE A 99 -15.88 1.45 4.74
N LYS A 100 -16.76 2.35 4.27
CA LYS A 100 -17.34 2.27 2.92
C LYS A 100 -16.24 2.30 1.83
N ARG A 101 -15.24 3.16 2.00
CA ARG A 101 -14.10 3.26 1.07
C ARG A 101 -13.26 1.97 1.09
N SER A 102 -12.92 1.46 2.27
CA SER A 102 -12.15 0.22 2.41
C SER A 102 -12.91 -0.98 1.84
N LEU A 103 -14.21 -1.08 2.07
CA LEU A 103 -15.03 -2.14 1.46
C LEU A 103 -15.04 -2.04 -0.06
N GLY A 104 -15.18 -0.83 -0.62
CA GLY A 104 -15.08 -0.61 -2.06
C GLY A 104 -13.73 -1.05 -2.63
N LEU A 105 -12.63 -0.65 -1.98
CA LEU A 105 -11.28 -1.07 -2.38
C LEU A 105 -11.09 -2.59 -2.30
N PHE A 106 -11.60 -3.21 -1.25
CA PHE A 106 -11.52 -4.66 -1.06
C PHE A 106 -12.26 -5.43 -2.17
N VAL A 107 -13.51 -5.04 -2.45
CA VAL A 107 -14.32 -5.63 -3.52
C VAL A 107 -13.69 -5.40 -4.88
N CYS A 108 -13.21 -4.18 -5.16
CA CYS A 108 -12.52 -3.88 -6.42
C CYS A 108 -11.23 -4.69 -6.58
N GLY A 109 -10.45 -4.86 -5.52
CA GLY A 109 -9.22 -5.65 -5.56
C GLY A 109 -9.47 -7.12 -5.88
N ILE A 110 -10.48 -7.74 -5.26
CA ILE A 110 -10.89 -9.12 -5.59
C ILE A 110 -11.41 -9.20 -7.02
N ALA A 111 -12.31 -8.29 -7.40
CA ALA A 111 -12.91 -8.28 -8.74
C ALA A 111 -11.84 -8.14 -9.84
N LEU A 112 -10.82 -7.32 -9.60
CA LEU A 112 -9.71 -7.12 -10.54
C LEU A 112 -8.97 -8.43 -10.82
N HIS A 113 -8.64 -9.22 -9.80
CA HIS A 113 -8.01 -10.52 -9.98
C HIS A 113 -8.92 -11.54 -10.66
N CYS A 114 -10.22 -11.53 -10.36
CA CYS A 114 -11.18 -12.37 -11.06
C CYS A 114 -11.21 -12.09 -12.56
N VAL A 115 -11.14 -10.81 -12.94
CA VAL A 115 -11.11 -10.37 -14.35
C VAL A 115 -9.80 -10.79 -15.01
N TYR A 116 -8.65 -10.51 -14.39
CA TYR A 116 -7.34 -10.89 -14.95
C TYR A 116 -7.16 -12.40 -15.08
N SER A 117 -7.68 -13.18 -14.12
CA SER A 117 -7.56 -14.64 -14.13
C SER A 117 -8.62 -15.34 -14.97
N GLY A 118 -9.64 -14.62 -15.47
CA GLY A 118 -10.77 -15.17 -16.19
C GLY A 118 -11.64 -16.16 -15.39
N LYS A 119 -11.46 -16.22 -14.07
CA LYS A 119 -12.13 -17.15 -13.15
C LYS A 119 -12.26 -16.53 -11.77
N LEU A 120 -13.17 -17.05 -10.94
CA LEU A 120 -13.28 -16.64 -9.55
C LEU A 120 -12.01 -17.07 -8.80
N VAL A 121 -11.22 -16.08 -8.35
CA VAL A 121 -10.02 -16.27 -7.54
C VAL A 121 -10.12 -15.47 -6.26
N TRP A 122 -9.47 -15.97 -5.21
CA TRP A 122 -9.38 -15.29 -3.93
C TRP A 122 -7.92 -14.87 -3.70
N GLU A 123 -7.58 -13.67 -4.19
CA GLU A 123 -6.23 -13.12 -4.16
C GLU A 123 -6.22 -11.76 -3.45
N LEU A 124 -5.45 -11.69 -2.36
CA LEU A 124 -5.44 -10.56 -1.41
C LEU A 124 -4.10 -9.81 -1.39
N TRP A 125 -3.18 -10.11 -2.31
CA TRP A 125 -1.85 -9.51 -2.36
C TRP A 125 -1.77 -8.23 -3.21
N ASN A 126 -2.84 -7.80 -3.88
CA ASN A 126 -2.82 -6.55 -4.64
C ASN A 126 -2.88 -5.30 -3.75
N VAL A 127 -2.44 -4.19 -4.31
CA VAL A 127 -2.42 -2.90 -3.63
C VAL A 127 -3.80 -2.43 -3.15
N LEU A 128 -4.90 -2.78 -3.84
CA LEU A 128 -6.25 -2.36 -3.45
C LEU A 128 -6.71 -3.05 -2.15
N THR A 129 -6.54 -4.37 -2.06
CA THR A 129 -6.86 -5.15 -0.85
C THR A 129 -5.95 -4.77 0.31
N GLN A 130 -4.65 -4.57 0.05
CA GLN A 130 -3.71 -4.04 1.04
C GLN A 130 -4.14 -2.65 1.56
N LEU A 131 -4.52 -1.72 0.67
CA LEU A 131 -5.02 -0.41 1.06
C LEU A 131 -6.31 -0.49 1.86
N ALA A 132 -7.24 -1.38 1.48
CA ALA A 132 -8.50 -1.56 2.20
C ALA A 132 -8.25 -1.86 3.69
N PHE A 133 -7.34 -2.80 3.96
CA PHE A 133 -7.01 -3.24 5.31
C PHE A 133 -6.16 -2.21 6.07
N THR A 134 -5.06 -1.76 5.48
CA THR A 134 -4.13 -0.81 6.13
C THR A 134 -4.77 0.54 6.40
N THR A 135 -5.68 1.01 5.54
CA THR A 135 -6.47 2.24 5.78
C THR A 135 -7.32 2.12 7.05
N LEU A 136 -7.95 0.97 7.29
CA LEU A 136 -8.76 0.76 8.49
C LEU A 136 -7.89 0.83 9.75
N ILE A 137 -6.79 0.07 9.77
CA ILE A 137 -5.85 0.04 10.91
C ILE A 137 -5.29 1.44 11.17
N ALA A 138 -4.77 2.10 10.14
CA ALA A 138 -4.21 3.44 10.27
C ALA A 138 -5.25 4.47 10.75
N TYR A 139 -6.50 4.34 10.31
CA TYR A 139 -7.57 5.24 10.76
C TYR A 139 -7.97 5.02 12.23
N LEU A 140 -7.93 3.79 12.74
CA LEU A 140 -8.21 3.49 14.16
C LEU A 140 -7.26 4.21 15.11
N ILE A 141 -6.04 4.49 14.64
CA ILE A 141 -4.98 5.10 15.44
C ILE A 141 -4.72 6.57 15.08
N ILE A 142 -5.48 7.13 14.13
CA ILE A 142 -5.23 8.42 13.49
C ILE A 142 -5.22 9.62 14.44
N ASN A 143 -6.01 9.52 15.53
CA ASN A 143 -6.14 10.56 16.55
C ASN A 143 -5.32 10.24 17.82
N ARG A 144 -4.45 9.22 17.78
CA ARG A 144 -3.54 8.90 18.89
C ARG A 144 -2.30 9.79 18.82
N SER A 145 -1.61 9.95 19.95
CA SER A 145 -0.38 10.73 20.01
C SER A 145 0.70 10.17 19.08
N PHE A 146 1.62 11.03 18.64
CA PHE A 146 2.75 10.65 17.80
C PHE A 146 3.53 9.46 18.37
N THR A 147 3.83 9.48 19.67
CA THR A 147 4.52 8.39 20.37
C THR A 147 3.75 7.07 20.28
N TRP A 148 2.43 7.11 20.44
CA TRP A 148 1.61 5.91 20.36
C TRP A 148 1.63 5.33 18.94
N GLN A 149 1.49 6.18 17.91
CA GLN A 149 1.55 5.74 16.51
C GLN A 149 2.92 5.15 16.15
N LEU A 150 4.00 5.76 16.63
CA LEU A 150 5.36 5.28 16.44
C LEU A 150 5.57 3.92 17.11
N VAL A 151 5.20 3.79 18.39
CA VAL A 151 5.32 2.52 19.13
C VAL A 151 4.48 1.43 18.48
N PHE A 152 3.24 1.72 18.11
CA PHE A 152 2.38 0.76 17.41
C PHE A 152 2.99 0.29 16.09
N SER A 153 3.58 1.21 15.32
CA SER A 153 4.25 0.87 14.05
C SER A 153 5.48 -0.01 14.27
N VAL A 154 6.32 0.32 15.26
CA VAL A 154 7.49 -0.50 15.64
C VAL A 154 7.05 -1.88 16.15
N LEU A 155 5.97 -1.95 16.92
CA LEU A 155 5.42 -3.23 17.40
C LEU A 155 4.89 -4.09 16.25
N LEU A 156 4.27 -3.52 15.22
CA LEU A 156 3.87 -4.27 14.03
C LEU A 156 5.08 -4.84 13.29
N LEU A 157 6.15 -4.05 13.13
CA LEU A 157 7.39 -4.53 12.50
C LEU A 157 8.04 -5.64 13.33
N ALA A 158 8.13 -5.46 14.65
CA ALA A 158 8.67 -6.47 15.56
C ALA A 158 7.82 -7.74 15.57
N LEU A 159 6.49 -7.62 15.52
CA LEU A 159 5.58 -8.75 15.41
C LEU A 159 5.85 -9.53 14.12
N THR A 160 5.95 -8.86 12.98
CA THR A 160 6.26 -9.51 11.70
C THR A 160 7.61 -10.23 11.76
N GLU A 161 8.64 -9.59 12.31
CA GLU A 161 9.97 -10.20 12.49
C GLU A 161 9.92 -11.45 13.39
N VAL A 162 9.18 -11.38 14.49
CA VAL A 162 8.99 -12.51 15.41
C VAL A 162 8.25 -13.65 14.72
N LEU A 163 7.18 -13.36 13.98
CA LEU A 163 6.43 -14.38 13.23
C LEU A 163 7.33 -15.07 12.19
N TYR A 164 8.13 -14.30 11.46
CA TYR A 164 9.05 -14.86 10.47
C TYR A 164 10.11 -15.79 11.10
N ARG A 165 10.67 -15.42 12.26
CA ARG A 165 11.74 -16.20 12.90
C ARG A 165 11.27 -17.34 13.80
N TYR A 166 10.11 -17.22 14.42
CA TYR A 166 9.72 -18.09 15.55
C TYR A 166 8.41 -18.83 15.35
N ALA A 167 7.68 -18.64 14.23
CA ALA A 167 6.46 -19.40 13.99
C ALA A 167 6.69 -20.92 13.84
N ASN A 168 7.89 -21.34 13.40
CA ASN A 168 8.32 -22.74 13.30
C ASN A 168 7.27 -23.68 12.67
N VAL A 169 6.59 -23.20 11.62
CA VAL A 169 5.58 -24.00 10.92
C VAL A 169 6.29 -25.00 10.01
N ALA A 170 5.92 -26.28 10.09
CA ALA A 170 6.55 -27.33 9.28
C ALA A 170 6.45 -27.02 7.77
N GLY A 171 7.60 -26.99 7.09
CA GLY A 171 7.70 -26.65 5.67
C GLY A 171 7.76 -25.15 5.35
N PHE A 172 7.60 -24.30 6.37
CA PHE A 172 7.65 -22.83 6.31
C PHE A 172 8.54 -22.24 7.42
N ASP A 173 9.58 -22.98 7.79
CA ASP A 173 10.52 -22.71 8.89
C ASP A 173 11.81 -22.01 8.45
N LEU A 174 11.86 -21.52 7.21
CA LEU A 174 13.00 -20.78 6.66
C LEU A 174 12.62 -19.30 6.51
N PRO A 175 12.95 -18.43 7.50
CA PRO A 175 12.38 -17.08 7.61
C PRO A 175 12.59 -16.21 6.37
N PHE A 176 13.75 -16.30 5.73
CA PHE A 176 14.15 -15.41 4.62
C PHE A 176 14.30 -16.16 3.30
N THR A 177 13.71 -17.35 3.19
CA THR A 177 13.73 -18.13 1.95
C THR A 177 12.41 -17.99 1.22
N GLU A 178 12.49 -17.80 -0.10
CA GLU A 178 11.34 -17.67 -0.98
C GLU A 178 10.42 -18.89 -0.82
N HIS A 179 9.11 -18.65 -0.71
CA HIS A 179 8.06 -19.67 -0.53
C HIS A 179 8.19 -20.61 0.68
N LYS A 180 9.12 -20.36 1.61
CA LYS A 180 9.41 -21.21 2.78
C LYS A 180 9.34 -20.46 4.11
N ASN A 181 8.72 -19.28 4.10
CA ASN A 181 8.61 -18.40 5.25
C ASN A 181 7.16 -18.30 5.76
N PHE A 182 6.99 -17.62 6.89
CA PHE A 182 5.68 -17.40 7.51
C PHE A 182 4.67 -16.70 6.58
N GLY A 183 5.13 -15.76 5.73
CA GLY A 183 4.27 -15.11 4.74
C GLY A 183 3.69 -16.11 3.75
N ALA A 184 4.52 -16.99 3.19
CA ALA A 184 4.08 -18.04 2.29
C ALA A 184 3.12 -19.04 2.96
N TYR A 185 3.30 -19.32 4.26
CA TYR A 185 2.34 -20.09 5.04
C TYR A 185 0.98 -19.37 5.13
N ALA A 186 0.99 -18.09 5.47
CA ALA A 186 -0.22 -17.27 5.56
C ALA A 186 -0.93 -17.19 4.20
N ASP A 187 -0.20 -17.03 3.11
CA ASP A 187 -0.74 -17.03 1.75
C ASP A 187 -1.39 -18.37 1.41
N THR A 188 -0.74 -19.49 1.74
CA THR A 188 -1.30 -20.83 1.58
C THR A 188 -2.58 -21.00 2.39
N LEU A 189 -2.62 -20.53 3.64
CA LEU A 189 -3.78 -20.65 4.52
C LEU A 189 -4.96 -19.79 4.04
N LEU A 190 -4.69 -18.56 3.59
CA LEU A 190 -5.70 -17.57 3.24
C LEU A 190 -6.20 -17.68 1.79
N MET A 191 -5.31 -18.05 0.86
CA MET A 191 -5.55 -18.03 -0.58
C MET A 191 -5.40 -19.40 -1.24
N GLY A 192 -4.89 -20.40 -0.52
CA GLY A 192 -4.70 -21.77 -1.04
C GLY A 192 -3.52 -21.91 -2.00
N LYS A 193 -2.65 -20.89 -2.09
CA LYS A 193 -1.49 -20.85 -2.99
C LYS A 193 -0.44 -19.86 -2.52
N ILE A 194 0.75 -19.96 -3.12
CA ILE A 194 1.91 -19.08 -2.95
C ILE A 194 2.27 -18.51 -4.32
#